data_AF-A0A925UTW1-F1
#
_entry.id   AF-A0A925UTW1-F1
#
_cell.length_a   1.000
_cell.length_b   1.000
_cell.length_c   1.000
_cell.angle_alpha   90.00
_cell.angle_beta   90.00
_cell.angle_gamma   90.00
#
_symmetry.space_group_name_H-M   'P 1'
#
loop_
_entity.id
_entity.type
_entity.pdbx_description
1 polymer ?
#
loop_
_entity_poly.entity_id
_entity_poly.type
_entity_poly.pdbx_seq_one_letter_code
_entity_poly.pdbx_strand_id
1 'polypeptide(L)'
;MFYTLAIVLKEPILLSMISATAIITGSILGATCSWIVTKKSLIKNEEIQTKLAKETREFQDHKEVEIVKDNAAIIRLDICTVLFQSIKTLRISGDQREKLYTIPMNHDYSRAVASLQKNFELRELSYIYQLYGIIEKLNYDIKNLKYFNEEDYKLIIRDYEILLQSLYGDNYKEILKLNIKDISYEELWNNEYIKIGYKNVLGKLNKVCDLGSL
;
A
#
# COMPACT_ATOMS: atom_id res chain seq x y z
N MET A 1 -63.21 -66.53 35.64
CA MET A 1 -63.09 -65.40 34.68
C MET A 1 -62.34 -64.18 35.23
N PHE A 2 -61.65 -64.26 36.38
CA PHE A 2 -60.85 -63.13 36.91
C PHE A 2 -59.32 -63.36 36.84
N TYR A 3 -58.88 -64.62 36.79
CA TYR A 3 -57.45 -64.96 36.68
C TYR A 3 -56.86 -64.69 35.28
N THR A 4 -57.65 -64.84 34.22
CA THR A 4 -57.23 -64.54 32.84
C THR A 4 -57.12 -63.04 32.57
N LEU A 5 -57.95 -62.20 33.22
CA LEU A 5 -57.91 -60.74 33.05
C LEU A 5 -56.66 -60.12 33.70
N ALA A 6 -56.22 -60.65 34.85
CA ALA A 6 -55.04 -60.18 35.56
C ALA A 6 -53.71 -60.51 34.86
N ILE A 7 -53.69 -61.60 34.06
CA ILE A 7 -52.53 -61.99 33.24
C ILE A 7 -52.48 -61.10 31.98
N VAL A 8 -53.62 -60.85 31.34
CA VAL A 8 -53.73 -60.00 30.13
C VAL A 8 -53.46 -58.52 30.41
N LEU A 9 -53.74 -58.02 31.61
CA LEU A 9 -53.39 -56.65 32.03
C LEU A 9 -51.90 -56.48 32.39
N LYS A 10 -51.19 -57.57 32.69
CA LYS A 10 -49.78 -57.55 33.10
C LYS A 10 -48.83 -57.36 31.91
N GLU A 11 -49.12 -58.00 30.79
CA GLU A 11 -48.32 -57.93 29.55
C GLU A 11 -48.18 -56.52 28.95
N PRO A 12 -49.24 -55.72 28.76
CA PRO A 12 -49.12 -54.39 28.15
C PRO A 12 -48.36 -53.40 29.04
N ILE A 13 -48.51 -53.47 30.37
CA ILE A 13 -47.77 -52.63 31.32
C ILE A 13 -46.27 -52.96 31.28
N LEU A 14 -45.92 -54.25 31.21
CA LEU A 14 -44.54 -54.72 31.12
C LEU A 14 -43.87 -54.29 29.80
N LEU A 15 -44.60 -54.39 28.69
CA LEU A 15 -44.14 -53.93 27.38
C LEU A 15 -43.94 -52.41 27.35
N SER A 16 -44.84 -51.63 27.96
CA SER A 16 -44.70 -50.19 28.11
C SER A 16 -43.53 -49.77 28.99
N MET A 17 -43.20 -50.53 30.05
CA MET A 17 -42.00 -50.28 30.87
C MET A 17 -40.71 -50.59 30.10
N ILE A 18 -40.69 -51.69 29.33
CA ILE A 18 -39.54 -52.03 28.47
C ILE A 18 -39.34 -50.96 27.39
N SER A 19 -40.42 -50.48 26.75
CA SER A 19 -40.30 -49.42 25.74
C SER A 19 -39.86 -48.09 26.35
N ALA A 20 -40.40 -47.70 27.51
CA ALA A 20 -40.01 -46.48 28.21
C ALA A 20 -38.52 -46.51 28.61
N THR A 21 -38.04 -47.62 29.16
CA THR A 21 -36.62 -47.78 29.52
C THR A 21 -35.71 -47.78 28.30
N ALA A 22 -36.12 -48.38 27.18
CA ALA A 22 -35.39 -48.33 25.91
C ALA A 22 -35.33 -46.89 25.33
N ILE A 23 -36.42 -46.13 25.42
CA ILE A 23 -36.47 -44.72 25.00
C ILE A 23 -35.54 -43.87 25.86
N ILE A 24 -35.58 -44.04 27.18
CA ILE A 24 -34.74 -43.27 28.12
C ILE A 24 -33.26 -43.59 27.91
N THR A 25 -32.89 -44.87 27.85
CA THR A 25 -31.50 -45.27 27.64
C THR A 25 -30.98 -44.88 26.26
N GLY A 26 -31.78 -45.05 25.21
CA GLY A 26 -31.47 -44.58 23.86
C GLY A 26 -31.29 -43.06 23.80
N SER A 27 -32.09 -42.30 24.52
CA SER A 27 -31.99 -40.83 24.59
C SER A 27 -30.72 -40.38 25.31
N ILE A 28 -30.36 -41.04 26.42
CA ILE A 28 -29.11 -40.73 27.16
C ILE A 28 -27.88 -41.09 26.32
N LEU A 29 -27.87 -42.25 25.66
CA LEU A 29 -26.79 -42.66 24.77
C LEU A 29 -26.68 -41.74 23.55
N GLY A 30 -27.80 -41.37 22.94
CA GLY A 30 -27.85 -40.41 21.83
C GLY A 30 -27.31 -39.04 22.24
N ALA A 31 -27.74 -38.52 23.40
CA ALA A 31 -27.29 -37.24 23.92
C ALA A 31 -25.79 -37.24 24.25
N THR A 32 -25.28 -38.30 24.87
CA THR A 32 -23.85 -38.41 25.22
C THR A 32 -22.95 -38.53 24.00
N CYS A 33 -23.30 -39.39 23.03
CA CYS A 33 -22.58 -39.50 21.76
C CYS A 33 -22.62 -38.19 20.97
N SER A 34 -23.79 -37.55 20.89
CA SER A 34 -23.96 -36.24 20.21
C SER A 34 -23.11 -35.15 20.86
N TRP A 35 -23.07 -35.09 22.19
CA TRP A 35 -22.23 -34.15 22.92
C TRP A 35 -20.73 -34.37 22.66
N ILE A 36 -20.26 -35.62 22.66
CA ILE A 36 -18.85 -35.94 22.38
C ILE A 36 -18.45 -35.51 20.97
N VAL A 37 -19.28 -35.83 19.96
CA VAL A 37 -19.01 -35.46 18.56
C VAL A 37 -19.05 -33.94 18.40
N THR A 38 -20.06 -33.28 18.96
CA THR A 38 -20.20 -31.82 18.89
C THR A 38 -19.04 -31.12 19.55
N LYS A 39 -18.62 -31.56 20.75
CA LYS A 39 -17.47 -30.98 21.46
C LYS A 39 -16.17 -31.12 20.67
N LYS A 40 -15.90 -32.30 20.09
CA LYS A 40 -14.72 -32.51 19.23
C LYS A 40 -14.75 -31.65 17.97
N SER A 41 -15.92 -31.53 17.34
CA SER A 41 -16.11 -30.70 16.15
C SER A 41 -15.89 -29.22 16.44
N LEU A 42 -16.42 -28.72 17.57
CA LEU A 42 -16.23 -27.34 18.01
C LEU A 42 -14.75 -27.01 18.22
N ILE A 43 -14.02 -27.84 18.99
CA ILE A 43 -12.59 -27.63 19.25
C ILE A 43 -11.79 -27.58 17.95
N LYS A 44 -12.04 -28.52 17.02
CA LYS A 44 -11.36 -28.55 15.72
C LYS A 44 -11.72 -27.35 14.84
N ASN A 45 -12.99 -26.91 14.86
CA ASN A 45 -13.41 -25.73 14.14
C ASN A 45 -12.79 -24.45 14.70
N GLU A 46 -12.65 -24.33 16.02
CA GLU A 46 -11.93 -23.23 16.67
C GLU A 46 -10.44 -23.22 16.28
N GLU A 47 -9.79 -24.37 16.25
CA GLU A 47 -8.40 -24.51 15.79
C GLU A 47 -8.23 -24.10 14.32
N ILE A 48 -9.13 -24.54 13.44
CA ILE A 48 -9.11 -24.16 12.02
C ILE A 48 -9.35 -22.66 11.86
N GLN A 49 -10.35 -22.09 12.55
CA GLN A 49 -10.65 -20.66 12.47
C GLN A 49 -9.50 -19.80 12.98
N THR A 50 -8.86 -20.18 14.08
CA THR A 50 -7.70 -19.46 14.61
C THR A 50 -6.50 -19.53 13.66
N LYS A 51 -6.25 -20.70 13.05
CA LYS A 51 -5.21 -20.85 12.03
C LYS A 51 -5.50 -19.99 10.79
N LEU A 52 -6.72 -20.03 10.27
CA LEU A 52 -7.14 -19.21 9.12
C LEU A 52 -7.04 -17.70 9.42
N ALA A 53 -7.44 -17.28 10.62
CA ALA A 53 -7.31 -15.88 11.04
C ALA A 53 -5.84 -15.43 11.08
N LYS A 54 -4.94 -16.30 11.56
CA LYS A 54 -3.51 -16.02 11.58
C LYS A 54 -2.93 -15.93 10.17
N GLU A 55 -3.19 -16.90 9.30
CA GLU A 55 -2.72 -16.90 7.90
C GLU A 55 -3.27 -15.68 7.13
N THR A 56 -4.54 -15.32 7.35
CA THR A 56 -5.15 -14.12 6.75
C THR A 56 -4.44 -12.85 7.20
N ARG A 57 -4.08 -12.75 8.49
CA ARG A 57 -3.34 -11.61 9.02
C ARG A 57 -1.95 -11.51 8.43
N GLU A 58 -1.20 -12.62 8.40
CA GLU A 58 0.14 -12.67 7.79
C GLU A 58 0.08 -12.26 6.31
N PHE A 59 -0.92 -12.74 5.57
CA PHE A 59 -1.14 -12.35 4.18
C PHE A 59 -1.44 -10.85 4.02
N GLN A 60 -2.28 -10.29 4.89
CA GLN A 60 -2.59 -8.85 4.89
C GLN A 60 -1.34 -8.00 5.19
N ASP A 61 -0.54 -8.41 6.17
CA ASP A 61 0.70 -7.72 6.55
C ASP A 61 1.69 -7.72 5.36
N HIS A 62 1.83 -8.87 4.67
CA HIS A 62 2.65 -8.96 3.45
C HIS A 62 2.16 -8.03 2.34
N LYS A 63 0.84 -8.00 2.10
CA LYS A 63 0.24 -7.14 1.08
C LYS A 63 0.41 -5.66 1.42
N GLU A 64 0.30 -5.28 2.69
CA GLU A 64 0.54 -3.90 3.11
C GLU A 64 1.98 -3.48 2.81
N VAL A 65 2.95 -4.34 3.10
CA VAL A 65 4.37 -4.11 2.80
C VAL A 65 4.59 -3.94 1.30
N GLU A 66 3.98 -4.77 0.45
CA GLU A 66 4.07 -4.65 -1.01
C GLU A 66 3.51 -3.32 -1.53
N ILE A 67 2.32 -2.92 -1.06
CA ILE A 67 1.71 -1.63 -1.42
C ILE A 67 2.61 -0.44 -1.06
N VAL A 68 3.22 -0.48 0.12
CA VAL A 68 4.14 0.59 0.57
C VAL A 68 5.37 0.67 -0.33
N LYS A 69 5.93 -0.48 -0.75
CA LYS A 69 7.06 -0.52 -1.69
C LYS A 69 6.70 0.04 -3.05
N ASP A 70 5.57 -0.39 -3.61
CA ASP A 70 5.13 0.07 -4.93
C ASP A 70 4.90 1.57 -4.92
N ASN A 71 4.24 2.09 -3.89
CA ASN A 71 4.03 3.52 -3.72
C ASN A 71 5.35 4.29 -3.56
N ALA A 72 6.30 3.78 -2.78
CA ALA A 72 7.62 4.38 -2.65
C ALA A 72 8.37 4.39 -3.99
N ALA A 73 8.28 3.31 -4.76
CA ALA A 73 8.91 3.19 -6.08
C ALA A 73 8.32 4.19 -7.08
N ILE A 74 6.99 4.34 -7.09
CA ILE A 74 6.27 5.32 -7.92
C ILE A 74 6.71 6.74 -7.55
N ILE A 75 6.70 7.10 -6.27
CA ILE A 75 7.10 8.44 -5.80
C ILE A 75 8.56 8.73 -6.19
N ARG A 76 9.46 7.76 -5.98
CA ARG A 76 10.88 7.89 -6.37
C ARG A 76 11.01 8.11 -7.87
N LEU A 77 10.27 7.34 -8.68
CA LEU A 77 10.29 7.45 -10.13
C LEU A 77 9.79 8.83 -10.61
N ASP A 78 8.67 9.31 -10.07
CA ASP A 78 8.09 10.62 -10.40
C ASP A 78 9.10 11.75 -10.10
N ILE A 79 9.67 11.76 -8.90
CA ILE A 79 10.63 12.79 -8.47
C ILE A 79 11.91 12.75 -9.32
N CYS A 80 12.45 11.57 -9.58
CA CYS A 80 13.65 11.46 -10.42
C CYS A 80 13.37 11.85 -11.88
N THR A 81 12.19 11.53 -12.39
CA THR A 81 11.77 11.91 -13.74
C THR A 81 11.66 13.42 -13.87
N VAL A 82 11.00 14.10 -12.92
CA VAL A 82 10.90 15.56 -12.96
C VAL A 82 12.26 16.22 -12.79
N LEU A 83 13.13 15.71 -11.92
CA LEU A 83 14.50 16.20 -11.76
C LEU A 83 15.29 16.11 -13.07
N PHE A 84 15.25 14.95 -13.71
CA PHE A 84 15.94 14.71 -14.97
C PHE A 84 15.44 15.66 -16.06
N GLN A 85 14.11 15.80 -16.21
CA GLN A 85 13.55 16.71 -17.20
C GLN A 85 13.88 18.17 -16.90
N SER A 86 13.86 18.58 -15.63
CA SER A 86 14.19 19.95 -15.22
C SER A 86 15.62 20.32 -15.62
N ILE A 87 16.58 19.45 -15.30
CA ILE A 87 17.98 19.68 -15.68
C ILE A 87 18.12 19.65 -17.21
N LYS A 88 17.50 18.69 -17.90
CA LYS A 88 17.56 18.60 -19.37
C LYS A 88 17.01 19.86 -20.03
N THR A 89 15.85 20.35 -19.60
CA THR A 89 15.20 21.54 -20.16
C THR A 89 16.02 22.80 -19.91
N LEU A 90 16.54 22.99 -18.69
CA LEU A 90 17.28 24.20 -18.33
C LEU A 90 18.70 24.27 -18.94
N ARG A 91 19.28 23.14 -19.34
CA ARG A 91 20.59 23.09 -20.02
C ARG A 91 20.51 23.42 -21.51
N ILE A 92 19.33 23.36 -22.10
CA ILE A 92 19.14 23.61 -23.53
C ILE A 92 19.26 25.12 -23.78
N SER A 93 20.15 25.49 -24.71
CA SER A 93 20.24 26.87 -25.20
C SER A 93 19.17 27.14 -26.26
N GLY A 94 18.47 28.27 -26.13
CA GLY A 94 17.47 28.73 -27.10
C GLY A 94 16.04 28.31 -26.75
N ASP A 95 15.08 28.88 -27.50
CA ASP A 95 13.66 28.59 -27.34
C ASP A 95 13.31 27.21 -27.92
N GLN A 96 12.83 26.29 -27.09
CA GLN A 96 12.45 24.93 -27.49
C GLN A 96 11.08 24.51 -26.93
N ARG A 97 10.09 25.41 -27.03
CA ARG A 97 8.70 25.16 -26.61
C ARG A 97 8.12 23.88 -27.19
N GLU A 98 8.50 23.50 -28.39
CA GLU A 98 8.06 22.28 -29.07
C GLU A 98 8.51 20.98 -28.37
N LYS A 99 9.48 21.08 -27.46
CA LYS A 99 10.00 19.93 -26.69
C LYS A 99 9.46 19.87 -25.27
N LEU A 100 8.63 20.83 -24.87
CA LEU A 100 7.94 20.79 -23.59
C LEU A 100 6.78 19.79 -23.66
N TYR A 101 6.73 18.90 -22.68
CA TYR A 101 5.63 17.97 -22.50
C TYR A 101 5.31 17.80 -21.03
N THR A 102 4.05 17.49 -20.73
CA THR A 102 3.60 17.22 -19.37
C THR A 102 4.38 16.04 -18.80
N ILE A 103 4.93 16.23 -17.62
CA ILE A 103 5.75 15.23 -16.93
C ILE A 103 4.82 14.18 -16.36
N PRO A 104 5.03 12.89 -16.71
CA PRO A 104 4.25 11.79 -16.14
C PRO A 104 4.39 11.79 -14.62
N MET A 105 3.26 11.71 -13.91
CA MET A 105 3.22 11.57 -12.46
C MET A 105 1.99 10.79 -12.04
N ASN A 106 2.03 10.14 -10.88
CA ASN A 106 0.85 9.52 -10.31
C ASN A 106 -0.15 10.58 -9.81
N HIS A 107 -1.31 10.69 -10.44
CA HIS A 107 -2.37 11.62 -10.01
C HIS A 107 -2.97 11.30 -8.64
N ASP A 108 -2.82 10.05 -8.17
CA ASP A 108 -3.23 9.61 -6.84
C ASP A 108 -2.08 9.64 -5.83
N TYR A 109 -1.06 10.49 -6.05
CA TYR A 109 0.11 10.59 -5.17
C TYR A 109 -0.25 10.84 -3.70
N SER A 110 -1.37 11.51 -3.41
CA SER A 110 -1.82 11.73 -2.03
C SER A 110 -2.06 10.42 -1.27
N ARG A 111 -2.61 9.40 -1.95
CA ARG A 111 -2.78 8.05 -1.37
C ARG A 111 -1.44 7.32 -1.27
N ALA A 112 -0.59 7.46 -2.28
CA ALA A 112 0.75 6.88 -2.26
C ALA A 112 1.59 7.42 -1.09
N VAL A 113 1.61 8.75 -0.89
CA VAL A 113 2.32 9.41 0.21
C VAL A 113 1.72 9.03 1.57
N ALA A 114 0.39 8.96 1.69
CA ALA A 114 -0.25 8.53 2.94
C ALA A 114 0.12 7.10 3.35
N SER A 115 0.35 6.20 2.39
CA SER A 115 0.79 4.83 2.69
C SER A 115 2.15 4.79 3.40
N LEU A 116 2.99 5.82 3.21
CA LEU A 116 4.33 5.90 3.80
C LEU A 116 4.33 6.35 5.27
N GLN A 117 3.18 6.70 5.86
CA GLN A 117 3.08 7.28 7.20
C GLN A 117 3.72 6.45 8.32
N LYS A 118 3.76 5.12 8.18
CA LYS A 118 4.38 4.23 9.18
C LYS A 118 5.91 4.29 9.13
N ASN A 119 6.47 4.69 7.98
CA ASN A 119 7.91 4.70 7.73
C ASN A 119 8.49 6.12 7.81
N PHE A 120 7.70 7.16 7.51
CA PHE A 120 8.18 8.54 7.39
C PHE A 120 7.55 9.47 8.43
N GLU A 121 8.33 10.44 8.90
CA GLU A 121 7.83 11.51 9.76
C GLU A 121 7.02 12.52 8.96
N LEU A 122 6.13 13.24 9.64
CA LEU A 122 5.30 14.27 9.02
C LEU A 122 6.12 15.32 8.25
N ARG A 123 7.28 15.72 8.78
CA ARG A 123 8.20 16.65 8.11
C ARG A 123 8.74 16.06 6.80
N GLU A 124 9.09 14.79 6.80
CA GLU A 124 9.59 14.09 5.62
C GLU A 124 8.50 13.96 4.55
N LEU A 125 7.27 13.61 4.95
CA LEU A 125 6.11 13.57 4.05
C LEU A 125 5.82 14.96 3.46
N SER A 126 5.97 16.02 4.26
CA SER A 126 5.77 17.39 3.78
C SER A 126 6.73 17.78 2.65
N TYR A 127 7.96 17.24 2.64
CA TYR A 127 8.89 17.46 1.53
C TYR A 127 8.40 16.79 0.25
N ILE A 128 7.82 15.59 0.32
CA ILE A 128 7.26 14.90 -0.84
C ILE A 128 6.06 15.68 -1.38
N TYR A 129 5.15 16.13 -0.51
CA TYR A 129 4.00 16.96 -0.91
C TYR A 129 4.42 18.29 -1.56
N GLN A 130 5.45 18.95 -1.04
CA GLN A 130 5.98 20.17 -1.64
C GLN A 130 6.47 19.93 -3.07
N LEU A 131 7.17 18.82 -3.32
CA LEU A 131 7.61 18.46 -4.67
C LEU A 131 6.41 18.20 -5.59
N TYR A 132 5.43 17.42 -5.16
CA TYR A 132 4.23 17.19 -5.97
C TYR A 132 3.45 18.48 -6.27
N GLY A 133 3.36 19.41 -5.32
CA GLY A 133 2.74 20.71 -5.57
C GLY A 133 3.46 21.53 -6.65
N ILE A 134 4.80 21.49 -6.69
CA ILE A 134 5.58 22.13 -7.75
C ILE A 134 5.36 21.40 -9.09
N ILE A 135 5.36 20.06 -9.10
CA ILE A 135 5.14 19.26 -10.31
C ILE A 135 3.74 19.52 -10.90
N GLU A 136 2.71 19.59 -10.06
CA GLU A 136 1.34 19.90 -10.48
C GLU A 136 1.24 21.27 -11.11
N LYS A 137 1.85 22.29 -10.50
CA LYS A 137 1.89 23.65 -11.04
C LYS A 137 2.59 23.68 -12.39
N LEU A 138 3.79 23.08 -12.48
CA LEU A 138 4.55 22.96 -13.71
C LEU A 138 3.75 22.27 -14.82
N ASN A 139 3.08 21.15 -14.51
CA ASN A 139 2.23 20.43 -15.46
C ASN A 139 1.02 21.25 -15.91
N TYR A 140 0.43 22.02 -14.99
CA TYR A 140 -0.64 22.95 -15.33
C TYR A 140 -0.15 24.03 -16.30
N ASP A 141 1.01 24.63 -16.05
CA ASP A 141 1.54 25.70 -16.91
C ASP A 141 1.96 25.17 -18.28
N ILE A 142 2.59 23.98 -18.36
CA ILE A 142 2.89 23.30 -19.63
C ILE A 142 1.60 23.03 -20.42
N LYS A 143 0.54 22.55 -19.76
CA LYS A 143 -0.73 22.24 -20.44
C LYS A 143 -1.42 23.48 -20.99
N ASN A 144 -1.23 24.63 -20.35
CA ASN A 144 -1.83 25.90 -20.76
C ASN A 144 -0.92 26.76 -21.64
N LEU A 145 0.27 26.26 -22.00
CA LEU A 145 1.23 26.97 -22.84
C LEU A 145 0.64 27.35 -24.19
N LYS A 146 0.64 28.66 -24.48
CA LYS A 146 0.40 29.15 -25.84
C LYS A 146 1.74 29.27 -26.54
N TYR A 147 1.96 28.48 -27.60
CA TYR A 147 3.25 28.39 -28.30
C TYR A 147 3.88 29.75 -28.69
N PHE A 148 3.06 30.74 -29.04
CA PHE A 148 3.52 32.08 -29.44
C PHE A 148 3.66 33.09 -28.29
N ASN A 149 3.37 32.69 -27.05
CA ASN A 149 3.42 33.58 -25.88
C ASN A 149 4.73 33.39 -25.11
N GLU A 150 5.67 34.34 -25.24
CA GLU A 150 6.95 34.33 -24.51
C GLU A 150 6.82 34.30 -22.98
N GLU A 151 5.79 34.91 -22.43
CA GLU A 151 5.61 34.98 -20.97
C GLU A 151 5.28 33.60 -20.40
N ASP A 152 4.42 32.84 -21.07
CA ASP A 152 4.06 31.47 -20.67
C ASP A 152 5.31 30.56 -20.66
N TYR A 153 6.16 30.69 -21.68
CA TYR A 153 7.40 29.91 -21.75
C TYR A 153 8.39 30.30 -20.65
N LYS A 154 8.60 31.60 -20.41
CA LYS A 154 9.46 32.09 -19.32
C LYS A 154 8.96 31.62 -17.95
N LEU A 155 7.64 31.54 -17.77
CA LEU A 155 7.02 31.04 -16.55
C LEU A 155 7.34 29.55 -16.34
N ILE A 156 7.18 28.71 -17.37
CA ILE A 156 7.52 27.28 -17.29
C ILE A 156 9.02 27.07 -16.99
N ILE A 157 9.90 27.83 -17.63
CA ILE A 157 11.34 27.78 -17.35
C ILE A 157 11.61 28.13 -15.88
N ARG A 158 10.94 29.17 -15.35
CA ARG A 158 11.04 29.55 -13.95
C ARG A 158 10.52 28.44 -13.02
N ASP A 159 9.45 27.73 -13.37
CA ASP A 159 8.94 26.61 -12.57
C ASP A 159 9.95 25.47 -12.48
N TYR A 160 10.63 25.14 -13.59
CA TYR A 160 11.75 24.20 -13.57
C TYR A 160 12.90 24.67 -12.68
N GLU A 161 13.24 25.96 -12.70
CA GLU A 161 14.27 26.52 -11.82
C GLU A 161 13.85 26.44 -10.35
N ILE A 162 12.60 26.78 -10.03
CA ILE A 162 12.04 26.69 -8.68
C ILE A 162 12.12 25.25 -8.17
N LEU A 163 11.81 24.27 -9.02
CA LEU A 163 11.94 22.86 -8.66
C LEU A 163 13.39 22.53 -8.28
N LEU A 164 14.37 22.87 -9.11
CA LEU A 164 15.76 22.59 -8.79
C LEU A 164 16.25 23.38 -7.56
N GLN A 165 15.86 24.64 -7.41
CA GLN A 165 16.18 25.43 -6.21
C GLN A 165 15.55 24.86 -4.94
N SER A 166 14.37 24.24 -5.03
CA SER A 166 13.74 23.59 -3.88
C SER A 166 14.61 22.44 -3.36
N LEU A 167 15.13 21.59 -4.25
CA LEU A 167 15.95 20.42 -3.91
C LEU A 167 17.42 20.77 -3.62
N TYR A 168 18.04 21.63 -4.43
CA TYR A 168 19.48 21.91 -4.41
C TYR A 168 19.83 23.25 -3.76
N GLY A 169 18.86 24.14 -3.54
CA GLY A 169 19.11 25.47 -3.01
C GLY A 169 20.01 26.27 -3.94
N ASP A 170 20.98 26.96 -3.37
CA ASP A 170 21.93 27.80 -4.12
C ASP A 170 22.82 26.96 -5.07
N ASN A 171 22.96 25.65 -4.80
CA ASN A 171 23.76 24.74 -5.62
C ASN A 171 23.06 24.28 -6.90
N TYR A 172 21.83 24.72 -7.19
CA TYR A 172 21.09 24.27 -8.37
C TYR A 172 21.81 24.59 -9.70
N LYS A 173 22.68 25.60 -9.73
CA LYS A 173 23.50 25.90 -10.93
C LYS A 173 24.61 24.89 -11.16
N GLU A 174 25.10 24.23 -10.11
CA GLU A 174 26.15 23.21 -10.23
C GLU A 174 25.58 21.93 -10.84
N ILE A 175 24.36 21.52 -10.45
CA ILE A 175 23.73 20.33 -11.04
C ILE A 175 23.46 20.51 -12.55
N LEU A 176 23.23 21.74 -13.02
CA LEU A 176 23.08 22.05 -14.45
C LEU A 176 24.38 21.89 -15.26
N LYS A 177 25.54 21.84 -14.61
CA LYS A 177 26.83 21.64 -15.31
C LYS A 177 27.10 20.15 -15.59
N LEU A 178 26.48 19.24 -14.85
CA LEU A 178 26.69 17.80 -14.98
C LEU A 178 26.20 17.26 -16.33
N ASN A 179 26.92 16.28 -16.89
CA ASN A 179 26.48 15.59 -18.09
C ASN A 179 25.31 14.63 -17.79
N ILE A 180 24.09 15.11 -17.99
CA ILE A 180 22.86 14.34 -17.74
C ILE A 180 22.65 13.12 -18.64
N LYS A 181 23.42 12.94 -19.74
CA LYS A 181 23.24 11.77 -20.62
C LYS A 181 23.66 10.46 -19.97
N ASP A 182 24.60 10.53 -19.03
CA ASP A 182 25.22 9.37 -18.40
C ASP A 182 24.91 9.29 -16.90
N ILE A 183 24.00 10.14 -16.39
CA ILE A 183 23.65 10.17 -14.98
C ILE A 183 22.71 9.01 -14.63
N SER A 184 23.04 8.29 -13.57
CA SER A 184 22.18 7.26 -13.00
C SER A 184 21.04 7.89 -12.16
N TYR A 185 20.01 7.08 -11.89
CA TYR A 185 18.94 7.45 -10.97
C TYR A 185 19.46 7.82 -9.58
N GLU A 186 20.47 7.09 -9.08
CA GLU A 186 21.02 7.33 -7.76
C GLU A 186 21.79 8.66 -7.72
N GLU A 187 22.59 8.97 -8.74
CA GLU A 187 23.37 10.21 -8.79
C GLU A 187 22.50 11.47 -8.84
N LEU A 188 21.25 11.37 -9.31
CA LEU A 188 20.29 12.48 -9.30
C LEU A 188 19.88 12.91 -7.89
N TRP A 189 19.88 12.01 -6.89
CA TRP A 189 19.46 12.37 -5.53
C TRP A 189 20.53 12.11 -4.47
N ASN A 190 21.54 11.29 -4.76
CA ASN A 190 22.65 10.97 -3.87
C ASN A 190 23.94 11.69 -4.28
N ASN A 191 23.88 13.01 -4.36
CA ASN A 191 25.04 13.86 -4.66
C ASN A 191 25.35 14.83 -3.50
N GLU A 192 26.38 15.64 -3.66
CA GLU A 192 26.80 16.65 -2.68
C GLU A 192 25.99 17.96 -2.75
N TYR A 193 25.29 18.19 -3.86
CA TYR A 193 24.61 19.45 -4.13
C TYR A 193 23.22 19.53 -3.50
N ILE A 194 22.54 18.38 -3.36
CA ILE A 194 21.18 18.31 -2.84
C ILE A 194 21.12 18.69 -1.36
N LYS A 195 20.05 19.38 -0.95
CA LYS A 195 19.80 19.68 0.46
C LYS A 195 19.63 18.40 1.26
N ILE A 196 20.24 18.36 2.44
CA ILE A 196 20.27 17.18 3.31
C ILE A 196 18.87 16.64 3.64
N GLY A 197 17.88 17.51 3.81
CA GLY A 197 16.49 17.11 4.07
C GLY A 197 15.91 16.25 2.94
N TYR A 198 16.04 16.70 1.69
CA TYR A 198 15.59 15.95 0.53
C TYR A 198 16.44 14.70 0.28
N LYS A 199 17.76 14.78 0.48
CA LYS A 199 18.67 13.62 0.36
C LYS A 199 18.24 12.49 1.28
N ASN A 200 17.90 12.82 2.53
CA ASN A 200 17.46 11.84 3.52
C ASN A 200 16.12 11.21 3.12
N VAL A 201 15.14 12.01 2.68
CA VAL A 201 13.84 11.49 2.22
C VAL A 201 13.99 10.56 1.02
N LEU A 202 14.77 10.97 0.01
CA LEU A 202 14.97 10.18 -1.20
C LEU A 202 15.77 8.89 -0.92
N GLY A 203 16.77 8.95 -0.04
CA GLY A 203 17.48 7.76 0.41
C GLY A 203 16.60 6.81 1.21
N LYS A 204 15.65 7.34 1.99
CA LYS A 204 14.68 6.54 2.73
C LYS A 204 13.65 5.89 1.80
N LEU A 205 13.18 6.60 0.79
CA LEU A 205 12.35 6.03 -0.29
C LEU A 205 13.08 4.87 -0.97
N ASN A 206 14.37 5.03 -1.29
CA ASN A 206 15.17 3.96 -1.89
C ASN A 206 15.26 2.72 -0.97
N LYS A 207 15.54 2.92 0.32
CA LYS A 207 15.58 1.82 1.30
C LYS A 207 14.23 1.10 1.41
N VAL A 208 13.11 1.82 1.31
CA VAL A 208 11.78 1.20 1.33
C VAL A 208 11.57 0.33 0.10
N CYS A 209 11.99 0.78 -1.09
CA CYS A 209 11.96 -0.04 -2.29
C CYS A 209 12.80 -1.33 -2.14
N ASP A 210 13.95 -1.24 -1.47
CA ASP A 210 14.91 -2.35 -1.31
C ASP A 210 14.57 -3.31 -0.15
N LEU A 211 13.57 -3.00 0.69
CA LEU A 211 13.15 -3.83 1.83
C LEU A 211 12.48 -5.13 1.35
N GLY A 212 13.22 -6.08 0.77
CA GLY A 212 12.72 -7.42 0.43
C GLY A 212 13.28 -8.04 -0.85
N SER A 213 14.37 -7.52 -1.39
CA SER A 213 15.22 -8.24 -2.36
C SER A 213 16.21 -9.16 -1.60
N LEU A 214 15.69 -10.21 -0.96
CA LEU A 214 16.46 -11.36 -0.46
C LEU A 214 15.76 -12.64 -0.89
#